data_AF-A0A7C1KM96-F1
#
_entry.id   AF-A0A7C1KM96-F1
#
_cell.length_a   1.000
_cell.length_b   1.000
_cell.length_c   1.000
_cell.angle_alpha   90.00
_cell.angle_beta   90.00
_cell.angle_gamma   90.00
#
_symmetry.space_group_name_H-M   'P 1'
#
loop_
_entity.id
_entity.type
_entity.pdbx_description
1 polymer ?
#
loop_
_entity_poly.entity_id
_entity_poly.type
_entity_poly.pdbx_seq_one_letter_code
_entity_poly.pdbx_strand_id
1 'polypeptide(L)'
;KIYRTMRDAGMKWFTSFDVWENGTKEIAMEALERAQKGTDAVWLTFDVDCLDPSVAPGTGEPEPGGLLAREAIHMIRLISKNLEIEKFGFDVLEVAPQYDTSDSNSYNGGITAGFANRLILEVMGGLALKKNGLTEGNPIRPL
;
A
#
# COMPACT_ATOMS: atom_id res chain seq x y z
N LYS A 1 -2.58 11.59 -22.97
CA LYS A 1 -3.61 12.58 -22.53
C LYS A 1 -3.65 12.66 -21.01
N ILE A 2 -3.73 11.53 -20.30
CA ILE A 2 -3.82 11.44 -18.83
C ILE A 2 -2.68 12.14 -18.08
N TYR A 3 -1.41 11.88 -18.40
CA TYR A 3 -0.27 12.52 -17.71
C TYR A 3 -0.27 14.05 -17.81
N ARG A 4 -0.74 14.61 -18.95
CA ARG A 4 -0.87 16.06 -19.09
C ARG A 4 -1.95 16.59 -18.16
N THR A 5 -3.10 15.94 -18.11
CA THR A 5 -4.19 16.31 -17.20
C THR A 5 -3.77 16.24 -15.74
N MET A 6 -3.10 15.16 -15.32
CA MET A 6 -2.57 15.03 -13.96
C MET A 6 -1.56 16.14 -13.64
N ARG A 7 -0.65 16.45 -14.58
CA ARG A 7 0.32 17.53 -14.43
C ARG A 7 -0.34 18.88 -14.23
N ASP A 8 -1.29 19.20 -15.11
CA ASP A 8 -1.96 20.50 -15.12
C ASP A 8 -2.83 20.67 -13.86
N ALA A 9 -3.29 19.56 -13.26
CA ALA A 9 -3.96 19.52 -11.96
C ALA A 9 -3.00 19.55 -10.76
N GLY A 10 -1.67 19.59 -10.98
CA GLY A 10 -0.68 19.59 -9.90
C GLY A 10 -0.54 18.26 -9.15
N MET A 11 -1.07 17.17 -9.70
CA MET A 11 -0.93 15.83 -9.10
C MET A 11 0.52 15.37 -9.17
N LYS A 12 0.98 14.63 -8.16
CA LYS A 12 2.23 13.87 -8.22
C LYS A 12 1.87 12.42 -8.49
N TRP A 13 2.61 11.78 -9.39
CA TRP A 13 2.52 10.35 -9.66
C TRP A 13 3.92 9.76 -9.76
N PHE A 14 3.99 8.45 -9.55
CA PHE A 14 5.15 7.62 -9.74
C PHE A 14 4.68 6.35 -10.45
N THR A 15 5.41 5.94 -11.47
CA THR A 15 5.20 4.68 -12.18
C THR A 15 5.77 3.51 -11.39
N SER A 16 5.39 2.28 -11.73
CA SER A 16 6.02 1.09 -11.14
C SER A 16 7.53 1.05 -11.38
N PHE A 17 7.99 1.56 -12.53
CA PHE A 17 9.42 1.71 -12.82
C PHE A 17 10.10 2.77 -11.95
N ASP A 18 9.43 3.89 -11.63
CA ASP A 18 9.97 4.85 -10.67
C ASP A 18 10.15 4.20 -9.28
N VAL A 19 9.24 3.30 -8.89
CA VAL A 19 9.34 2.54 -7.63
C VAL A 19 10.50 1.55 -7.67
N TRP A 20 10.68 0.85 -8.79
CA TRP A 20 11.78 -0.08 -8.98
C TRP A 20 13.14 0.64 -8.96
N GLU A 21 13.28 1.73 -9.73
CA GLU A 21 14.55 2.43 -9.91
C GLU A 21 14.97 3.22 -8.66
N ASN A 22 14.04 3.93 -8.00
CA ASN A 22 14.35 4.81 -6.86
C ASN A 22 14.13 4.13 -5.50
N GLY A 23 13.38 3.02 -5.49
CA GLY A 23 13.09 2.25 -4.30
C GLY A 23 11.90 2.77 -3.49
N THR A 24 11.16 1.81 -2.96
CA THR A 24 9.95 1.98 -2.14
C THR A 24 10.03 3.04 -1.03
N LYS A 25 11.17 3.18 -0.34
CA LYS A 25 11.30 4.13 0.77
C LYS A 25 11.24 5.58 0.30
N GLU A 26 11.98 5.92 -0.74
CA GLU A 26 12.03 7.28 -1.26
C GLU A 26 10.65 7.72 -1.75
N ILE A 27 10.03 6.87 -2.57
CA ILE A 27 8.70 7.13 -3.14
C ILE A 27 7.63 7.28 -2.05
N ALA A 28 7.60 6.35 -1.08
CA ALA A 28 6.60 6.40 -0.01
C ALA A 28 6.73 7.64 0.87
N MET A 29 7.96 8.07 1.19
CA MET A 29 8.18 9.25 2.02
C MET A 29 7.89 10.55 1.26
N GLU A 30 8.26 10.66 -0.04
CA GLU A 30 7.89 11.84 -0.84
C GLU A 30 6.36 11.95 -1.01
N ALA A 31 5.69 10.82 -1.30
CA ALA A 31 4.24 10.79 -1.43
C ALA A 31 3.55 11.23 -0.13
N LEU A 32 4.00 10.73 1.02
CA LEU A 32 3.43 11.08 2.31
C LEU A 32 3.67 12.55 2.69
N GLU A 33 4.88 13.07 2.50
CA GLU A 33 5.20 14.47 2.78
C GLU A 33 4.29 15.40 1.98
N ARG A 34 4.09 15.09 0.70
CA ARG A 34 3.17 15.83 -0.17
C ARG A 34 1.72 15.74 0.32
N ALA A 35 1.27 14.54 0.69
CA ALA A 35 -0.08 14.30 1.15
C ALA A 35 -0.41 15.02 2.46
N GLN A 36 0.58 15.21 3.36
CA GLN A 36 0.40 15.88 4.66
C GLN A 36 0.51 17.40 4.58
N LYS A 37 1.07 17.95 3.50
CA LYS A 37 1.40 19.37 3.42
C LYS A 37 0.14 20.23 3.27
N GLY A 38 -0.21 20.93 4.34
CA GLY A 38 -1.32 21.90 4.34
C GLY A 38 -2.70 21.26 4.37
N THR A 39 -2.80 20.01 4.85
CA THR A 39 -4.03 19.23 4.91
C THR A 39 -4.38 18.88 6.36
N ASP A 40 -5.68 18.82 6.68
CA ASP A 40 -6.14 18.43 8.02
C ASP A 40 -6.10 16.92 8.28
N ALA A 41 -6.17 16.10 7.24
CA ALA A 41 -6.12 14.64 7.31
C ALA A 41 -5.63 14.03 5.99
N VAL A 42 -5.12 12.80 6.07
CA VAL A 42 -4.67 12.02 4.90
C VAL A 42 -5.61 10.84 4.67
N TRP A 43 -6.02 10.64 3.42
CA TRP A 43 -6.70 9.42 2.98
C TRP A 43 -5.73 8.54 2.20
N LEU A 44 -5.49 7.32 2.68
CA LEU A 44 -4.69 6.32 1.97
C LEU A 44 -5.64 5.32 1.32
N THR A 45 -5.74 5.37 -0.01
CA THR A 45 -6.46 4.37 -0.77
C THR A 45 -5.46 3.39 -1.39
N PHE A 46 -5.75 2.09 -1.30
CA PHE A 46 -4.94 1.07 -1.96
C PHE A 46 -5.81 0.27 -2.93
N ASP A 47 -5.61 0.53 -4.21
CA ASP A 47 -6.15 -0.31 -5.28
C ASP A 47 -5.27 -1.54 -5.46
N VAL A 48 -5.84 -2.76 -5.42
CA VAL A 48 -5.04 -3.98 -5.60
C VAL A 48 -4.60 -4.20 -7.04
N ASP A 49 -5.20 -3.51 -8.01
CA ASP A 49 -4.79 -3.59 -9.42
C ASP A 49 -3.41 -2.99 -9.70
N CYS A 50 -2.86 -2.16 -8.79
CA CYS A 50 -1.50 -1.63 -8.89
C CYS A 50 -0.42 -2.68 -8.64
N LEU A 51 -0.81 -3.87 -8.15
CA LEU A 51 0.07 -5.00 -7.91
C LEU A 51 0.22 -5.83 -9.20
N ASP A 52 1.37 -6.47 -9.36
CA ASP A 52 1.53 -7.43 -10.45
C ASP A 52 0.49 -8.58 -10.31
N PRO A 53 -0.07 -9.11 -11.41
CA PRO A 53 -1.08 -10.17 -11.36
C PRO A 53 -0.58 -11.47 -10.71
N SER A 54 0.74 -11.67 -10.61
CA SER A 54 1.32 -12.77 -9.81
C SER A 54 1.10 -12.60 -8.30
N VAL A 55 0.75 -11.40 -7.84
CA VAL A 55 0.47 -11.03 -6.46
C VAL A 55 -1.02 -10.81 -6.22
N ALA A 56 -1.72 -10.18 -7.16
CA ALA A 56 -3.14 -9.85 -7.06
C ALA A 56 -3.94 -10.32 -8.29
N PRO A 57 -4.12 -11.64 -8.50
CA PRO A 57 -4.87 -12.14 -9.65
C PRO A 57 -6.38 -11.83 -9.58
N GLY A 58 -6.90 -11.57 -8.39
CA GLY A 58 -8.32 -11.35 -8.09
C GLY A 58 -8.71 -9.89 -8.14
N THR A 59 -8.53 -9.25 -9.29
CA THR A 59 -8.99 -7.87 -9.59
C THR A 59 -9.71 -7.84 -10.94
N GLY A 60 -10.51 -6.80 -11.19
CA GLY A 60 -11.16 -6.60 -12.49
C GLY A 60 -10.19 -6.27 -13.62
N GLU A 61 -9.10 -5.57 -13.31
CA GLU A 61 -8.18 -4.98 -14.30
C GLU A 61 -6.72 -5.34 -13.99
N PRO A 62 -6.28 -6.59 -14.23
CA PRO A 62 -4.90 -7.00 -13.93
C PRO A 62 -3.88 -6.36 -14.88
N GLU A 63 -2.87 -5.66 -14.34
CA GLU A 63 -1.81 -4.99 -15.12
C GLU A 63 -0.40 -5.58 -14.87
N PRO A 64 0.24 -6.26 -15.85
CA PRO A 64 1.59 -6.80 -15.70
C PRO A 64 2.66 -5.72 -15.47
N GLY A 65 3.63 -6.00 -14.60
CA GLY A 65 4.70 -5.05 -14.26
C GLY A 65 4.33 -4.07 -13.15
N GLY A 66 3.29 -4.40 -12.37
CA GLY A 66 2.91 -3.70 -11.16
C GLY A 66 3.85 -3.98 -9.98
N LEU A 67 3.46 -3.49 -8.81
CA LEU A 67 4.20 -3.66 -7.56
C LEU A 67 4.26 -5.13 -7.13
N LEU A 68 5.40 -5.55 -6.61
CA LEU A 68 5.52 -6.85 -5.95
C LEU A 68 5.03 -6.77 -4.51
N ALA A 69 4.60 -7.92 -3.96
CA ALA A 69 4.07 -8.05 -2.61
C ALA A 69 4.92 -7.35 -1.53
N ARG A 70 6.25 -7.53 -1.61
CA ARG A 70 7.19 -6.94 -0.65
C ARG A 70 7.26 -5.42 -0.75
N GLU A 71 7.09 -4.87 -1.94
CA GLU A 71 7.17 -3.44 -2.18
C GLU A 71 5.94 -2.74 -1.60
N ALA A 72 4.74 -3.22 -1.92
CA ALA A 72 3.50 -2.70 -1.36
C ALA A 72 3.46 -2.80 0.17
N ILE A 73 3.83 -3.96 0.76
CA ILE A 73 3.92 -4.13 2.22
C ILE A 73 4.90 -3.12 2.83
N HIS A 74 6.06 -2.92 2.21
CA HIS A 74 7.07 -1.99 2.72
C HIS A 74 6.59 -0.54 2.66
N MET A 75 6.00 -0.12 1.54
CA MET A 75 5.46 1.23 1.36
C MET A 75 4.33 1.51 2.35
N ILE A 76 3.35 0.61 2.47
CA ILE A 76 2.24 0.77 3.42
C ILE A 76 2.73 0.86 4.85
N ARG A 77 3.70 0.02 5.24
CA ARG A 77 4.29 0.07 6.58
C ARG A 77 5.04 1.38 6.85
N LEU A 78 5.77 1.90 5.87
CA LEU A 78 6.46 3.19 5.99
C LEU A 78 5.46 4.34 6.14
N ILE A 79 4.41 4.33 5.34
CA ILE A 79 3.36 5.35 5.36
C ILE A 79 2.61 5.30 6.70
N SER A 80 2.11 4.12 7.11
CA SER A 80 1.28 3.96 8.31
C SER A 80 1.96 4.35 9.61
N LYS A 81 3.29 4.14 9.73
CA LYS A 81 4.07 4.56 10.90
C LYS A 81 4.26 6.07 11.01
N ASN A 82 4.03 6.81 9.93
CA ASN A 82 4.23 8.26 9.87
C ASN A 82 2.91 9.04 9.79
N LEU A 83 1.77 8.35 9.92
CA LEU A 83 0.45 8.96 9.98
C LEU A 83 0.02 9.25 11.42
N GLU A 84 -0.83 10.26 11.60
CA GLU A 84 -1.51 10.56 12.86
C GLU A 84 -2.83 9.79 12.90
N ILE A 85 -3.08 9.03 13.98
CA ILE A 85 -4.24 8.12 14.06
C ILE A 85 -5.57 8.88 14.07
N GLU A 86 -5.59 10.13 14.53
CA GLU A 86 -6.76 11.01 14.57
C GLU A 86 -7.01 11.75 13.26
N LYS A 87 -6.07 11.73 12.30
CA LYS A 87 -6.10 12.51 11.05
C LYS A 87 -5.86 11.62 9.82
N PHE A 88 -6.51 10.46 9.81
CA PHE A 88 -6.28 9.43 8.81
C PHE A 88 -7.53 8.62 8.47
N GLY A 89 -7.64 8.20 7.20
CA GLY A 89 -8.57 7.18 6.74
C GLY A 89 -7.92 6.25 5.71
N PHE A 90 -8.48 5.03 5.59
CA PHE A 90 -7.92 3.97 4.76
C PHE A 90 -9.00 3.12 4.09
N ASP A 91 -8.78 2.74 2.84
CA ASP A 91 -9.52 1.69 2.16
C ASP A 91 -8.60 0.79 1.32
N VAL A 92 -9.10 -0.41 1.02
CA VAL A 92 -8.55 -1.32 0.01
C VAL A 92 -9.65 -1.58 -1.01
N LEU A 93 -9.37 -1.33 -2.28
CA LEU A 93 -10.33 -1.38 -3.38
C LEU A 93 -9.98 -2.51 -4.36
N GLU A 94 -10.90 -2.74 -5.32
CA GLU A 94 -10.78 -3.70 -6.45
C GLU A 94 -10.45 -5.16 -6.09
N VAL A 95 -10.72 -5.57 -4.86
CA VAL A 95 -10.70 -7.00 -4.51
C VAL A 95 -11.91 -7.67 -5.16
N ALA A 96 -11.66 -8.54 -6.11
CA ALA A 96 -12.67 -9.28 -6.88
C ALA A 96 -12.60 -10.79 -6.59
N PRO A 97 -13.33 -11.31 -5.58
CA PRO A 97 -13.27 -12.71 -5.18
C PRO A 97 -13.54 -13.72 -6.31
N GLN A 98 -14.37 -13.34 -7.30
CA GLN A 98 -14.69 -14.20 -8.44
C GLN A 98 -13.50 -14.47 -9.38
N TYR A 99 -12.46 -13.62 -9.35
CA TYR A 99 -11.23 -13.78 -10.12
C TYR A 99 -10.07 -14.25 -9.24
N ASP A 100 -10.25 -14.26 -7.92
CA ASP A 100 -9.18 -14.61 -7.01
C ASP A 100 -8.87 -16.11 -7.06
N THR A 101 -7.59 -16.45 -6.88
CA THR A 101 -7.18 -17.84 -6.76
C THR A 101 -7.41 -18.26 -5.32
N SER A 102 -8.54 -18.92 -5.08
CA SER A 102 -8.94 -19.39 -3.74
C SER A 102 -8.42 -20.78 -3.46
N ASP A 103 -7.85 -20.98 -2.27
CA ASP A 103 -7.80 -22.29 -1.62
C ASP A 103 -8.92 -22.30 -0.57
N SER A 104 -9.92 -23.16 -0.76
CA SER A 104 -11.04 -23.32 0.17
C SER A 104 -10.62 -23.72 1.60
N ASN A 105 -9.36 -24.12 1.79
CA ASN A 105 -8.79 -24.45 3.09
C ASN A 105 -7.93 -23.33 3.69
N SER A 106 -7.75 -22.20 2.99
CA SER A 106 -6.96 -21.07 3.48
C SER A 106 -7.84 -20.10 4.27
N TYR A 107 -7.40 -19.74 5.49
CA TYR A 107 -8.07 -18.75 6.34
C TYR A 107 -8.18 -17.35 5.71
N ASN A 108 -7.44 -17.11 4.63
CA ASN A 108 -7.38 -15.83 3.93
C ASN A 108 -8.33 -15.72 2.73
N GLY A 109 -9.10 -16.76 2.40
CA GLY A 109 -10.13 -16.75 1.33
C GLY A 109 -9.59 -16.79 -0.10
N GLY A 110 -8.39 -16.26 -0.36
CA GLY A 110 -7.71 -16.26 -1.65
C GLY A 110 -6.38 -15.51 -1.61
N ILE A 111 -5.65 -15.48 -2.72
CA ILE A 111 -4.35 -14.80 -2.81
C ILE A 111 -4.54 -13.28 -2.63
N THR A 112 -5.45 -12.68 -3.38
CA THR A 112 -5.71 -11.24 -3.40
C THR A 112 -6.42 -10.78 -2.13
N ALA A 113 -7.46 -11.51 -1.71
CA ALA A 113 -8.17 -11.24 -0.46
C ALA A 113 -7.23 -11.36 0.75
N GLY A 114 -6.34 -12.36 0.75
CA GLY A 114 -5.31 -12.54 1.75
C GLY A 114 -4.29 -11.40 1.77
N PHE A 115 -3.91 -10.91 0.60
CA PHE A 115 -3.00 -9.77 0.49
C PHE A 115 -3.67 -8.47 0.98
N ALA A 116 -4.93 -8.21 0.59
CA ALA A 116 -5.71 -7.08 1.09
C ALA A 116 -5.82 -7.09 2.63
N ASN A 117 -6.14 -8.25 3.22
CA ASN A 117 -6.12 -8.43 4.67
C ASN A 117 -4.73 -8.13 5.26
N ARG A 118 -3.66 -8.58 4.60
CA ARG A 118 -2.30 -8.27 5.04
C ARG A 118 -2.03 -6.76 5.04
N LEU A 119 -2.47 -6.01 4.03
CA LEU A 119 -2.30 -4.55 3.98
C LEU A 119 -3.02 -3.85 5.13
N ILE A 120 -4.25 -4.27 5.45
CA ILE A 120 -4.99 -3.76 6.61
C ILE A 120 -4.18 -3.98 7.90
N LEU A 121 -3.62 -5.17 8.08
CA LEU A 121 -2.76 -5.46 9.24
C LEU A 121 -1.48 -4.62 9.27
N GLU A 122 -0.88 -4.28 8.12
CA GLU A 122 0.27 -3.38 8.06
C GLU A 122 -0.07 -1.95 8.45
N VAL A 123 -1.24 -1.46 8.05
CA VAL A 123 -1.74 -0.15 8.48
C VAL A 123 -1.96 -0.15 9.99
N MET A 124 -2.72 -1.11 10.52
CA MET A 124 -2.98 -1.24 11.96
C MET A 124 -1.68 -1.38 12.77
N GLY A 125 -0.74 -2.19 12.29
CA GLY A 125 0.56 -2.40 12.93
C GLY A 125 1.42 -1.14 12.96
N GLY A 126 1.46 -0.37 11.86
CA GLY A 126 2.19 0.91 11.82
C GLY A 126 1.58 1.97 12.73
N LEU A 127 0.25 2.09 12.75
CA LEU A 127 -0.46 2.98 13.66
C LEU A 127 -0.24 2.59 15.13
N ALA A 128 -0.25 1.29 15.44
CA ALA A 128 0.05 0.81 16.79
C ALA A 128 1.48 1.17 17.21
N LEU A 129 2.47 1.01 16.34
CA LEU A 129 3.84 1.43 16.62
C LEU A 129 3.93 2.93 16.88
N LYS A 130 3.32 3.75 16.01
CA LYS A 130 3.27 5.21 16.16
C LYS A 130 2.63 5.63 17.50
N LYS A 131 1.49 5.04 17.85
CA LYS A 131 0.78 5.29 19.11
C LYS A 131 1.62 4.98 20.34
N ASN A 132 2.48 3.97 20.26
CA ASN A 132 3.38 3.57 21.35
C ASN A 132 4.75 4.27 21.29
N GLY A 133 4.96 5.23 20.38
CA GLY A 133 6.24 5.92 20.23
C GLY A 133 7.37 5.03 19.70
N LEU A 134 7.04 3.92 19.03
CA LEU A 134 7.98 2.95 18.50
C LEU A 134 8.17 3.15 16.98
N THR A 135 9.39 2.97 16.49
CA THR A 135 9.72 3.03 15.06
C THR A 135 9.70 1.66 14.39
N GLU A 136 9.92 0.60 15.17
CA GLU A 136 9.90 -0.80 14.73
C GLU A 136 9.45 -1.74 15.84
N GLY A 137 9.13 -2.98 15.46
CA GLY A 137 8.96 -4.05 16.43
C GLY A 137 10.31 -4.47 17.04
N ASN A 138 10.27 -5.29 18.08
CA ASN A 138 11.47 -5.82 18.74
C ASN A 138 11.64 -7.33 18.45
N PRO A 139 12.00 -7.73 17.21
CA PRO A 139 12.22 -9.14 16.91
C PRO A 139 13.46 -9.64 17.65
N ILE A 140 13.35 -10.78 18.33
CA ILE A 140 14.51 -11.47 18.89
C ILE A 140 15.35 -11.96 17.72
N ARG A 141 16.56 -11.39 17.58
CA ARG A 141 17.54 -11.82 16.58
C ARG A 141 18.57 -12.73 17.26
N PRO A 142 19.02 -13.82 16.61
CA PRO A 142 20.17 -14.56 17.11
C PRO A 142 21.40 -13.64 17.17
N LEU A 143 22.27 -13.89 18.16
CA LEU A 143 23.57 -13.21 18.30
C LEU A 143 24.51 -13.53 17.13
#